data_AF-A0A8S3ZYT8-F1
#
_entry.id   AF-A0A8S3ZYT8-F1
#
_cell.length_a   1.000
_cell.length_b   1.000
_cell.length_c   1.000
_cell.angle_alpha   90.00
_cell.angle_beta   90.00
_cell.angle_gamma   90.00
#
_symmetry.space_group_name_H-M   'P 1'
#
loop_
_entity.id
_entity.type
_entity.pdbx_description
1 polymer ?
#
loop_
_entity_poly.entity_id
_entity_poly.type
_entity_poly.pdbx_seq_one_letter_code
_entity_poly.pdbx_strand_id
1 'polypeptide(L)'
;MARRAISKDSNLRQEELGPSLSVTPSAVSKSSVSHQSAVTLNYFPDDFEFSAIVQEIEAAIEDGIDPTLCAKGSSGSYFVRDRQKHIIGIFKPKDEEPYGQLNPKWKKWIQKHCSPCCFGRGCLIPNQGYLSEAGASLVDRKLELNIVPKTRVVRLGSTAFNYGAIIRATARTKKSIVESVPRLGKRFNRIGLPRKIGSLQLFVHGYQDAEIWLKKFDTTPLSEHTAEHFQHLFERLVVLDYIIRNTDRGNDNWLIKYEPAPPKTVVTTKDHSVIIGETNKLFSALHHIPMISNLEQPATNIYPYYQCMVKPICCIHALFDVDPEVVVKPPIEIYIAAIDNGLAFPFKHPDEWRAYPYHWAWLPQAKVPFSKEIQDHLLSKLQDPAFVRELCEDLRALFKIDKDFSNHTYEKQMSVMRGQIANVVEALQEEKTPLQLVQMPVMTIEHKHKKTSRTPSLQEEFTRHFNQTRPTFSCC
;
A
#
# COMPACT_ATOMS: atom_id res chain seq x y z
N MET A 1 -43.71 7.69 -70.72
CA MET A 1 -42.92 7.00 -71.76
C MET A 1 -42.25 5.79 -71.14
N ALA A 2 -42.68 4.61 -71.55
CA ALA A 2 -42.14 3.32 -71.17
C ALA A 2 -41.00 2.88 -72.12
N ARG A 3 -40.10 2.03 -71.63
CA ARG A 3 -39.20 1.04 -72.31
C ARG A 3 -38.29 0.48 -71.19
N ARG A 4 -38.31 -0.77 -70.70
CA ARG A 4 -38.43 -2.16 -71.22
C ARG A 4 -37.16 -2.67 -71.95
N ALA A 5 -36.52 -3.70 -71.35
CA ALA A 5 -35.68 -4.81 -71.88
C ALA A 5 -34.57 -5.14 -70.83
N ILE A 6 -34.49 -6.29 -70.13
CA ILE A 6 -34.37 -7.73 -70.47
C ILE A 6 -33.01 -8.14 -71.07
N SER A 7 -32.26 -8.99 -70.33
CA SER A 7 -31.47 -10.21 -70.72
C SER A 7 -30.20 -10.32 -69.85
N LYS A 8 -30.04 -11.29 -68.92
CA LYS A 8 -29.52 -12.67 -69.10
C LYS A 8 -28.31 -12.75 -70.04
N ASP A 9 -27.11 -13.11 -69.54
CA ASP A 9 -26.66 -14.50 -69.39
C ASP A 9 -25.27 -14.64 -68.74
N SER A 10 -25.06 -15.86 -68.26
CA SER A 10 -23.92 -16.50 -67.58
C SER A 10 -22.61 -16.59 -68.35
N ASN A 11 -21.48 -16.64 -67.64
CA ASN A 11 -20.39 -17.59 -67.95
C ASN A 11 -19.44 -17.84 -66.77
N LEU A 12 -19.25 -19.14 -66.45
CA LEU A 12 -18.23 -19.70 -65.57
C LEU A 12 -16.84 -19.61 -66.23
N ARG A 13 -15.80 -19.45 -65.39
CA ARG A 13 -14.50 -20.11 -65.57
C ARG A 13 -13.95 -20.57 -64.21
N GLN A 14 -13.69 -21.88 -64.12
CA GLN A 14 -12.86 -22.55 -63.12
C GLN A 14 -11.37 -22.37 -63.49
N GLU A 15 -10.47 -22.32 -62.50
CA GLU A 15 -9.27 -23.19 -62.26
C GLU A 15 -8.20 -22.25 -61.60
N GLU A 16 -7.30 -22.59 -60.68
CA GLU A 16 -6.70 -23.85 -60.24
C GLU A 16 -5.88 -23.70 -58.92
N LEU A 17 -5.83 -24.79 -58.16
CA LEU A 17 -4.85 -25.37 -57.20
C LEU A 17 -3.61 -24.62 -56.61
N GLY A 18 -3.57 -24.55 -55.25
CA GLY A 18 -2.45 -24.94 -54.34
C GLY A 18 -1.28 -23.97 -54.08
N PRO A 19 -0.44 -24.15 -53.00
CA PRO A 19 -0.40 -25.24 -52.01
C PRO A 19 -0.37 -24.80 -50.51
N SER A 20 -0.40 -25.81 -49.63
CA SER A 20 -0.25 -25.76 -48.17
C SER A 20 1.19 -25.54 -47.67
N LEU A 21 1.34 -25.38 -46.34
CA LEU A 21 2.54 -25.30 -45.47
C LEU A 21 2.90 -23.85 -45.10
N SER A 22 3.06 -23.43 -43.85
CA SER A 22 3.45 -24.13 -42.62
C SER A 22 3.05 -23.28 -41.40
N VAL A 23 2.62 -23.92 -40.31
CA VAL A 23 2.41 -23.27 -39.02
C VAL A 23 3.73 -23.32 -38.26
N THR A 24 4.35 -22.16 -38.04
CA THR A 24 5.40 -21.98 -37.03
C THR A 24 4.82 -21.19 -35.85
N PRO A 25 5.11 -21.57 -34.60
CA PRO A 25 4.64 -20.83 -33.42
C PRO A 25 5.52 -19.61 -33.21
N SER A 26 5.16 -18.49 -33.85
CA SER A 26 5.80 -17.21 -33.58
C SER A 26 5.32 -16.64 -32.25
N ALA A 27 6.27 -16.64 -31.30
CA ALA A 27 6.43 -15.75 -30.16
C ALA A 27 5.19 -14.91 -29.76
N VAL A 28 4.57 -15.29 -28.65
CA VAL A 28 3.62 -14.44 -27.92
C VAL A 28 4.36 -13.17 -27.49
N SER A 29 4.15 -12.10 -28.26
CA SER A 29 4.56 -10.77 -27.88
C SER A 29 3.75 -10.34 -26.65
N LYS A 30 4.45 -9.87 -25.61
CA LYS A 30 3.87 -9.22 -24.44
C LYS A 30 3.07 -8.00 -24.93
N SER A 31 1.77 -8.17 -25.16
CA SER A 31 0.88 -7.05 -25.47
C SER A 31 0.78 -6.16 -24.25
N SER A 32 1.27 -4.93 -24.38
CA SER A 32 1.14 -3.85 -23.42
C SER A 32 -0.34 -3.51 -23.20
N VAL A 33 -0.96 -4.18 -22.23
CA VAL A 33 -2.24 -3.73 -21.68
C VAL A 33 -2.00 -2.33 -21.12
N SER A 34 -2.65 -1.32 -21.68
CA SER A 34 -2.52 0.06 -21.20
C SER A 34 -2.87 0.11 -19.70
N HIS A 35 -2.08 0.82 -18.89
CA HIS A 35 -2.32 0.92 -17.43
C HIS A 35 -3.74 1.41 -17.09
N GLN A 36 -4.39 2.19 -17.98
CA GLN A 36 -5.79 2.60 -17.82
C GLN A 36 -6.78 1.43 -17.94
N SER A 37 -6.51 0.45 -18.80
CA SER A 37 -7.35 -0.75 -18.95
C SER A 37 -7.25 -1.67 -17.71
N ALA A 38 -6.07 -1.77 -17.09
CA ALA A 38 -5.82 -2.59 -15.91
C ALA A 38 -6.58 -2.10 -14.66
N VAL A 39 -6.60 -0.78 -14.41
CA VAL A 39 -7.38 -0.17 -13.31
C VAL A 39 -8.89 -0.31 -13.53
N THR A 40 -9.33 -0.47 -14.77
CA THR A 40 -10.76 -0.65 -15.08
C THR A 40 -11.26 -2.04 -14.67
N LEU A 41 -10.36 -3.03 -14.57
CA LEU A 41 -10.66 -4.42 -14.24
C LEU A 41 -10.13 -4.88 -12.87
N ASN A 42 -9.60 -3.97 -12.04
CA ASN A 42 -8.94 -4.33 -10.76
C ASN A 42 -7.88 -5.44 -10.93
N TYR A 43 -7.15 -5.42 -12.05
CA TYR A 43 -6.15 -6.43 -12.35
C TYR A 43 -4.75 -5.86 -12.11
N PHE A 44 -3.99 -6.51 -11.22
CA PHE A 44 -2.65 -6.09 -10.82
C PHE A 44 -1.64 -7.20 -11.15
N PRO A 45 -1.11 -7.23 -12.40
CA PRO A 45 -0.22 -8.31 -12.85
C PRO A 45 1.13 -8.32 -12.09
N ASP A 46 1.48 -7.21 -11.47
CA ASP A 46 2.65 -7.03 -10.62
C ASP A 46 2.44 -7.55 -9.19
N ASP A 47 1.20 -7.86 -8.78
CA ASP A 47 0.85 -8.24 -7.41
C ASP A 47 -0.33 -9.22 -7.38
N PHE A 48 -0.02 -10.51 -7.52
CA PHE A 48 -1.02 -11.59 -7.53
C PHE A 48 -1.78 -11.71 -6.20
N GLU A 49 -1.09 -11.49 -5.08
CA GLU A 49 -1.70 -11.55 -3.75
C GLU A 49 -2.74 -10.44 -3.58
N PHE A 50 -2.40 -9.19 -3.93
CA PHE A 50 -3.37 -8.10 -3.89
C PHE A 50 -4.52 -8.32 -4.87
N SER A 51 -4.25 -8.86 -6.06
CA SER A 51 -5.30 -9.23 -7.02
C SER A 51 -6.27 -10.27 -6.45
N ALA A 52 -5.77 -11.30 -5.77
CA ALA A 52 -6.58 -12.32 -5.12
C ALA A 52 -7.46 -11.74 -4.00
N ILE A 53 -6.92 -10.82 -3.20
CA ILE A 53 -7.69 -10.12 -2.16
C ILE A 53 -8.83 -9.30 -2.77
N VAL A 54 -8.57 -8.56 -3.86
CA VAL A 54 -9.64 -7.78 -4.52
C VAL A 54 -10.71 -8.69 -5.12
N GLN A 55 -10.31 -9.82 -5.72
CA GLN A 55 -11.26 -10.83 -6.22
C GLN A 55 -12.11 -11.43 -5.10
N GLU A 56 -11.53 -11.73 -3.94
CA GLU A 56 -12.27 -12.23 -2.77
C GLU A 56 -13.26 -11.17 -2.24
N ILE A 57 -12.88 -9.89 -2.22
CA ILE A 57 -13.80 -8.80 -1.86
C ILE A 57 -14.97 -8.71 -2.85
N GLU A 58 -14.70 -8.82 -4.15
CA GLU A 58 -15.72 -8.79 -5.19
C GLU A 58 -16.68 -9.97 -5.06
N ALA A 59 -16.15 -11.18 -4.85
CA ALA A 59 -16.95 -12.38 -4.61
C ALA A 59 -17.81 -12.24 -3.35
N ALA A 60 -17.27 -11.71 -2.25
CA ALA A 60 -18.02 -11.48 -1.03
C ALA A 60 -19.20 -10.51 -1.24
N ILE A 61 -18.99 -9.42 -2.00
CA ILE A 61 -20.07 -8.47 -2.32
C ILE A 61 -21.13 -9.12 -3.21
N GLU A 62 -20.74 -9.95 -4.17
CA GLU A 62 -21.65 -10.72 -5.03
C GLU A 62 -22.50 -11.71 -4.22
N ASP A 63 -21.92 -12.33 -3.19
CA ASP A 63 -22.58 -13.20 -2.21
C ASP A 63 -23.44 -12.44 -1.17
N GLY A 64 -23.57 -11.11 -1.32
CA GLY A 64 -24.39 -10.27 -0.45
C GLY A 64 -23.73 -9.84 0.87
N ILE A 65 -22.43 -10.07 1.01
CA ILE A 65 -21.63 -9.59 2.15
C ILE A 65 -21.11 -8.19 1.81
N ASP A 66 -21.99 -7.20 1.98
CA ASP A 66 -21.65 -5.81 1.71
C ASP A 66 -20.63 -5.23 2.72
N PRO A 67 -19.78 -4.26 2.30
CA PRO A 67 -18.90 -3.52 3.19
C PRO A 67 -19.69 -2.71 4.23
N THR A 68 -19.08 -2.47 5.39
CA THR A 68 -19.73 -1.66 6.45
C THR A 68 -19.04 -0.32 6.63
N LEU A 69 -19.83 0.75 6.69
CA LEU A 69 -19.34 2.11 6.95
C LEU A 69 -18.66 2.20 8.32
N CYS A 70 -17.46 2.77 8.35
CA CYS A 70 -16.74 3.11 9.56
C CYS A 70 -17.41 4.32 10.23
N ALA A 71 -17.85 4.13 11.48
CA ALA A 71 -18.48 5.17 12.29
C ALA A 71 -17.51 6.32 12.61
N LYS A 72 -16.22 6.01 12.83
CA LYS A 72 -15.16 6.99 13.10
C LYS A 72 -14.73 7.71 11.82
N GLY A 73 -14.10 8.89 11.96
CA GLY A 73 -13.58 9.70 10.86
C GLY A 73 -14.61 10.59 10.15
N SER A 74 -14.14 11.45 9.23
CA SER A 74 -14.96 12.49 8.58
C SER A 74 -15.36 12.21 7.12
N SER A 75 -14.90 11.11 6.55
CA SER A 75 -15.17 10.65 5.18
C SER A 75 -16.00 9.36 5.16
N GLY A 76 -16.48 8.97 3.98
CA GLY A 76 -16.93 7.61 3.69
C GLY A 76 -15.73 6.67 3.65
N SER A 77 -15.56 5.87 4.70
CA SER A 77 -14.55 4.79 4.77
C SER A 77 -15.28 3.50 5.13
N TYR A 78 -15.02 2.42 4.40
CA TYR A 78 -15.78 1.18 4.52
C TYR A 78 -14.85 0.01 4.84
N PHE A 79 -15.19 -0.77 5.87
CA PHE A 79 -14.55 -2.07 6.10
C PHE A 79 -15.08 -3.07 5.07
N VAL A 80 -14.20 -3.56 4.21
CA VAL A 80 -14.51 -4.63 3.24
C VAL A 80 -14.18 -5.99 3.84
N ARG A 81 -14.90 -7.03 3.40
CA ARG A 81 -14.83 -8.36 4.00
C ARG A 81 -14.59 -9.45 2.96
N ASP A 82 -14.03 -10.57 3.43
CA ASP A 82 -14.03 -11.84 2.69
C ASP A 82 -15.41 -12.54 2.79
N ARG A 83 -15.57 -13.68 2.10
CA ARG A 83 -16.79 -14.49 2.21
C ARG A 83 -17.01 -15.10 3.60
N GLN A 84 -15.95 -15.20 4.40
CA GLN A 84 -16.01 -15.64 5.80
C GLN A 84 -16.41 -14.50 6.76
N LYS A 85 -16.65 -13.29 6.25
CA LYS A 85 -17.03 -12.07 6.99
C LYS A 85 -15.91 -11.47 7.83
N HIS A 86 -14.66 -11.87 7.66
CA HIS A 86 -13.51 -11.21 8.26
C HIS A 86 -13.22 -9.89 7.54
N ILE A 87 -12.76 -8.88 8.27
CA ILE A 87 -12.35 -7.61 7.68
C ILE A 87 -10.96 -7.80 7.07
N ILE A 88 -10.83 -7.57 5.77
CA ILE A 88 -9.59 -7.75 5.02
C ILE A 88 -9.05 -6.44 4.43
N GLY A 89 -9.84 -5.37 4.46
CA GLY A 89 -9.40 -4.07 3.97
C GLY A 89 -10.30 -2.91 4.37
N ILE A 90 -9.82 -1.71 4.02
CA ILE A 90 -10.52 -0.45 4.18
C ILE A 90 -10.60 0.22 2.81
N PHE A 91 -11.81 0.45 2.32
CA PHE A 91 -12.07 1.13 1.06
C PHE A 91 -12.57 2.56 1.28
N LYS A 92 -11.92 3.54 0.64
CA LYS A 92 -12.27 4.96 0.70
C LYS A 92 -12.60 5.47 -0.72
N PRO A 93 -13.89 5.55 -1.12
CA PRO A 93 -14.27 6.02 -2.44
C PRO A 93 -14.04 7.54 -2.61
N LYS A 94 -13.47 7.93 -3.77
CA LYS A 94 -13.14 9.31 -4.14
C LYS A 94 -14.32 10.26 -3.91
N ASP A 95 -15.52 9.88 -4.35
CA ASP A 95 -16.69 10.74 -4.33
C ASP A 95 -17.34 10.91 -2.95
N GLU A 96 -16.88 10.19 -1.93
CA GLU A 96 -17.33 10.27 -0.53
C GLU A 96 -16.26 10.80 0.44
N GLU A 97 -15.14 11.31 -0.09
CA GLU A 97 -14.13 12.05 0.66
C GLU A 97 -14.74 13.29 1.36
N PRO A 98 -14.05 13.93 2.33
CA PRO A 98 -14.58 15.08 3.06
C PRO A 98 -15.12 16.21 2.16
N TYR A 99 -14.53 16.37 0.97
CA TYR A 99 -14.92 17.34 -0.05
C TYR A 99 -15.66 16.73 -1.25
N GLY A 100 -15.87 15.41 -1.24
CA GLY A 100 -16.60 14.67 -2.26
C GLY A 100 -18.07 15.08 -2.31
N GLN A 101 -18.67 14.99 -3.49
CA GLN A 101 -20.06 15.39 -3.72
C GLN A 101 -21.07 14.51 -2.98
N LEU A 102 -20.70 13.27 -2.65
CA LEU A 102 -21.56 12.25 -2.04
C LEU A 102 -21.08 11.85 -0.65
N ASN A 103 -20.39 12.75 0.08
CA ASN A 103 -20.00 12.47 1.46
C ASN A 103 -21.23 12.11 2.32
N PRO A 104 -21.31 10.90 2.91
CA PRO A 104 -22.44 10.48 3.73
C PRO A 104 -22.50 11.19 5.10
N LYS A 105 -21.43 11.84 5.53
CA LYS A 105 -21.33 12.54 6.82
C LYS A 105 -21.68 14.02 6.66
N TRP A 106 -22.95 14.35 6.89
CA TRP A 106 -23.60 15.66 6.67
C TRP A 106 -22.95 16.89 7.33
N LYS A 107 -22.16 16.70 8.41
CA LYS A 107 -21.62 17.80 9.25
C LYS A 107 -20.70 18.77 8.48
N LYS A 108 -20.03 18.33 7.40
CA LYS A 108 -19.18 19.21 6.57
C LYS A 108 -19.92 19.94 5.45
N TRP A 109 -21.15 19.55 5.10
CA TRP A 109 -21.97 20.30 4.14
C TRP A 109 -22.40 21.66 4.70
N ILE A 110 -22.79 21.70 5.98
CA ILE A 110 -23.13 22.94 6.71
C ILE A 110 -21.89 23.82 6.89
N GLN A 111 -20.77 23.23 7.28
CA GLN A 111 -19.51 23.97 7.44
C GLN A 111 -18.96 24.53 6.11
N LYS A 112 -19.11 23.80 4.99
CA LYS A 112 -18.74 24.25 3.63
C LYS A 112 -19.53 25.47 3.15
N HIS A 113 -20.76 25.66 3.62
CA HIS A 113 -21.63 26.76 3.19
C HIS A 113 -21.68 27.95 4.16
N CYS A 114 -21.30 27.77 5.43
CA CYS A 114 -21.36 28.84 6.44
C CYS A 114 -20.03 29.55 6.71
N SER A 115 -18.89 29.12 6.14
CA SER A 115 -17.58 29.79 6.29
C SER A 115 -16.61 29.42 5.15
N PRO A 116 -16.49 30.20 4.06
CA PRO A 116 -15.65 29.83 2.90
C PRO A 116 -14.14 30.04 3.09
N CYS A 117 -13.72 30.96 3.96
CA CYS A 117 -12.34 31.45 4.07
C CYS A 117 -11.39 30.61 4.95
N CYS A 118 -11.90 29.63 5.71
CA CYS A 118 -11.09 28.80 6.62
C CYS A 118 -10.99 27.32 6.20
N PHE A 119 -11.57 26.92 5.06
CA PHE A 119 -11.91 25.52 4.81
C PHE A 119 -11.16 24.92 3.63
N GLY A 120 -10.51 23.78 3.89
CA GLY A 120 -9.58 23.15 2.95
C GLY A 120 -8.13 23.35 3.36
N ARG A 121 -7.29 22.36 3.07
CA ARG A 121 -5.84 22.51 3.15
C ARG A 121 -5.40 23.17 1.84
N GLY A 122 -5.19 24.50 1.84
CA GLY A 122 -4.91 25.28 0.62
C GLY A 122 -3.62 24.90 -0.13
N CYS A 123 -2.81 24.03 0.44
CA CYS A 123 -1.63 23.42 -0.18
C CYS A 123 -1.90 22.05 -0.83
N LEU A 124 -3.10 21.47 -0.66
CA LEU A 124 -3.49 20.16 -1.21
C LEU A 124 -4.45 20.30 -2.39
N ILE A 125 -4.39 19.33 -3.30
CA ILE A 125 -5.34 19.22 -4.40
C ILE A 125 -6.65 18.63 -3.84
N PRO A 126 -7.81 19.27 -4.06
CA PRO A 126 -9.09 18.73 -3.60
C PRO A 126 -9.40 17.38 -4.26
N ASN A 127 -10.05 16.48 -3.50
CA ASN A 127 -10.65 15.24 -4.03
C ASN A 127 -9.65 14.24 -4.67
N GLN A 128 -8.41 14.24 -4.20
CA GLN A 128 -7.35 13.30 -4.59
C GLN A 128 -6.81 12.53 -3.38
N GLY A 129 -7.55 12.43 -2.27
CA GLY A 129 -7.08 11.75 -1.07
C GLY A 129 -6.79 10.27 -1.32
N TYR A 130 -7.60 9.59 -2.12
CA TYR A 130 -7.38 8.21 -2.52
C TYR A 130 -6.06 7.99 -3.30
N LEU A 131 -5.60 8.98 -4.08
CA LEU A 131 -4.29 8.93 -4.74
C LEU A 131 -3.16 9.16 -3.73
N SER A 132 -3.36 10.03 -2.75
CA SER A 132 -2.41 10.26 -1.66
C SER A 132 -2.21 8.97 -0.84
N GLU A 133 -3.29 8.25 -0.52
CA GLU A 133 -3.25 6.95 0.16
C GLU A 133 -2.44 5.90 -0.63
N ALA A 134 -2.74 5.73 -1.92
CA ALA A 134 -2.02 4.79 -2.78
C ALA A 134 -0.57 5.24 -3.03
N GLY A 135 -0.33 6.56 -3.09
CA GLY A 135 0.99 7.16 -3.28
C GLY A 135 1.90 6.95 -2.08
N ALA A 136 1.36 7.03 -0.86
CA ALA A 136 2.12 6.71 0.35
C ALA A 136 2.56 5.23 0.36
N SER A 137 1.68 4.29 -0.02
CA SER A 137 2.06 2.88 -0.15
C SER A 137 3.05 2.63 -1.29
N LEU A 138 3.00 3.42 -2.37
CA LEU A 138 3.98 3.37 -3.44
C LEU A 138 5.37 3.82 -2.95
N VAL A 139 5.44 4.97 -2.28
CA VAL A 139 6.68 5.51 -1.69
C VAL A 139 7.27 4.55 -0.66
N ASP A 140 6.43 4.02 0.25
CA ASP A 140 6.81 3.04 1.27
C ASP A 140 7.46 1.79 0.65
N ARG A 141 6.84 1.20 -0.39
CA ARG A 141 7.40 0.03 -1.08
C ARG A 141 8.68 0.35 -1.83
N LYS A 142 8.74 1.50 -2.53
CA LYS A 142 9.93 1.87 -3.31
C LYS A 142 11.14 2.18 -2.42
N LEU A 143 10.89 2.67 -1.20
CA LEU A 143 11.92 2.89 -0.18
C LEU A 143 12.12 1.67 0.73
N GLU A 144 11.33 0.61 0.60
CA GLU A 144 11.34 -0.58 1.46
C GLU A 144 11.22 -0.22 2.96
N LEU A 145 10.31 0.70 3.29
CA LEU A 145 10.03 1.08 4.68
C LEU A 145 9.12 0.04 5.36
N ASN A 146 8.21 -0.58 4.60
CA ASN A 146 7.33 -1.67 5.04
C ASN A 146 6.48 -1.34 6.28
N ILE A 147 6.02 -0.09 6.38
CA ILE A 147 5.16 0.39 7.46
C ILE A 147 3.77 0.81 6.97
N VAL A 148 3.57 1.07 5.69
CA VAL A 148 2.24 1.37 5.13
C VAL A 148 1.56 0.06 4.72
N PRO A 149 0.41 -0.31 5.30
CA PRO A 149 -0.36 -1.44 4.81
C PRO A 149 -0.65 -1.25 3.32
N LYS A 150 -0.38 -2.30 2.52
CA LYS A 150 -0.45 -2.25 1.06
C LYS A 150 -1.75 -1.57 0.60
N THR A 151 -1.62 -0.50 -0.17
CA THR A 151 -2.75 0.33 -0.60
C THR A 151 -2.68 0.59 -2.10
N ARG A 152 -3.76 0.30 -2.83
CA ARG A 152 -3.87 0.59 -4.28
C ARG A 152 -5.19 1.24 -4.64
N VAL A 153 -5.22 1.85 -5.83
CA VAL A 153 -6.45 2.36 -6.42
C VAL A 153 -7.25 1.19 -6.99
N VAL A 154 -8.50 1.04 -6.55
CA VAL A 154 -9.43 0.01 -7.03
C VAL A 154 -10.77 0.62 -7.39
N ARG A 155 -11.61 -0.17 -8.06
CA ARG A 155 -13.00 0.16 -8.37
C ARG A 155 -13.94 -0.88 -7.77
N LEU A 156 -14.76 -0.50 -6.79
CA LEU A 156 -15.72 -1.42 -6.15
C LEU A 156 -17.15 -0.91 -6.34
N GLY A 157 -18.13 -1.81 -6.43
CA GLY A 157 -19.55 -1.47 -6.47
C GLY A 157 -20.29 -2.30 -5.44
N SER A 158 -20.98 -1.67 -4.51
CA SER A 158 -21.69 -2.33 -3.41
C SER A 158 -22.96 -1.55 -3.10
N THR A 159 -23.98 -2.20 -2.52
CA THR A 159 -25.21 -1.48 -2.12
C THR A 159 -24.99 -0.54 -0.93
N ALA A 160 -23.96 -0.79 -0.13
CA ALA A 160 -23.62 -0.02 1.07
C ALA A 160 -23.01 1.35 0.79
N PHE A 161 -22.37 1.56 -0.37
CA PHE A 161 -21.80 2.86 -0.71
C PHE A 161 -22.88 3.91 -0.98
N ASN A 162 -22.54 5.20 -0.89
CA ASN A 162 -23.49 6.28 -1.07
C ASN A 162 -23.75 6.60 -2.55
N TYR A 163 -24.94 6.29 -3.06
CA TYR A 163 -25.38 6.64 -4.41
C TYR A 163 -26.62 7.51 -4.39
N GLY A 164 -26.73 8.43 -5.34
CA GLY A 164 -27.94 9.23 -5.56
C GLY A 164 -29.18 8.38 -5.88
N ALA A 165 -30.36 8.89 -5.53
CA ALA A 165 -31.63 8.17 -5.63
C ALA A 165 -31.91 7.62 -7.05
N ILE A 166 -31.62 8.42 -8.09
CA ILE A 166 -31.82 8.04 -9.49
C ILE A 166 -30.95 6.83 -9.88
N ILE A 167 -29.70 6.81 -9.44
CA ILE A 167 -28.77 5.71 -9.71
C ILE A 167 -29.27 4.42 -9.04
N ARG A 168 -29.74 4.51 -7.79
CA ARG A 168 -30.31 3.36 -7.08
C ARG A 168 -31.57 2.85 -7.75
N ALA A 169 -32.50 3.73 -8.13
CA ALA A 169 -33.72 3.37 -8.85
C ALA A 169 -33.39 2.68 -10.18
N THR A 170 -32.47 3.24 -10.97
CA THR A 170 -32.05 2.68 -12.26
C THR A 170 -31.44 1.27 -12.09
N ALA A 171 -30.60 1.07 -11.08
CA ALA A 171 -29.99 -0.23 -10.79
C ALA A 171 -31.04 -1.28 -10.40
N ARG A 172 -32.04 -0.91 -9.58
CA ARG A 172 -33.17 -1.78 -9.23
C ARG A 172 -34.00 -2.15 -10.45
N THR A 173 -34.40 -1.17 -11.26
CA THR A 173 -35.19 -1.40 -12.48
C THR A 173 -34.46 -2.34 -13.44
N LYS A 174 -33.15 -2.13 -13.67
CA LYS A 174 -32.35 -3.04 -14.51
C LYS A 174 -32.30 -4.46 -13.93
N LYS A 175 -32.12 -4.60 -12.61
CA LYS A 175 -32.10 -5.90 -11.94
C LYS A 175 -33.44 -6.63 -12.12
N SER A 176 -34.56 -5.94 -11.86
CA SER A 176 -35.91 -6.51 -12.06
C SER A 176 -36.20 -6.88 -13.52
N ILE A 177 -35.76 -6.09 -14.50
CA ILE A 177 -35.94 -6.43 -15.92
C ILE A 177 -35.16 -7.69 -16.30
N VAL A 178 -33.94 -7.85 -15.77
CA VAL A 178 -33.11 -9.04 -16.02
C VAL A 178 -33.76 -10.28 -15.42
N GLU A 179 -34.24 -10.19 -14.18
CA GLU A 179 -34.90 -11.29 -13.46
C GLU A 179 -36.23 -11.68 -14.14
N SER A 180 -37.03 -10.70 -14.57
CA SER A 180 -38.33 -10.95 -15.22
C SER A 180 -38.22 -11.31 -16.70
N VAL A 181 -37.25 -10.77 -17.44
CA VAL A 181 -37.08 -11.00 -18.88
C VAL A 181 -35.60 -11.24 -19.21
N PRO A 182 -35.10 -12.49 -19.05
CA PRO A 182 -33.69 -12.81 -19.28
C PRO A 182 -33.18 -12.48 -20.69
N ARG A 183 -34.06 -12.52 -21.70
CA ARG A 183 -33.74 -12.15 -23.10
C ARG A 183 -33.37 -10.67 -23.25
N LEU A 184 -33.96 -9.78 -22.47
CA LEU A 184 -33.64 -8.35 -22.45
C LEU A 184 -32.41 -8.05 -21.58
N GLY A 185 -32.14 -8.89 -20.58
CA GLY A 185 -30.94 -8.78 -19.74
C GLY A 185 -29.63 -8.83 -20.52
N LYS A 186 -29.57 -9.62 -21.61
CA LYS A 186 -28.40 -9.70 -22.51
C LYS A 186 -28.07 -8.39 -23.23
N ARG A 187 -28.97 -7.40 -23.24
CA ARG A 187 -28.73 -6.06 -23.83
C ARG A 187 -28.12 -5.07 -22.85
N PHE A 188 -28.08 -5.39 -21.56
CA PHE A 188 -27.46 -4.52 -20.57
C PHE A 188 -25.97 -4.85 -20.45
N ASN A 189 -25.11 -3.93 -20.87
CA ASN A 189 -23.65 -4.04 -20.71
C ASN A 189 -23.21 -4.06 -19.24
N ARG A 190 -24.11 -3.73 -18.31
CA ARG A 190 -23.83 -3.68 -16.87
C ARG A 190 -25.11 -3.81 -16.05
N ILE A 191 -25.12 -4.80 -15.16
CA ILE A 191 -26.19 -5.04 -14.18
C ILE A 191 -25.66 -4.62 -12.81
N GLY A 192 -26.46 -3.92 -12.01
CA GLY A 192 -26.08 -3.43 -10.67
C GLY A 192 -25.55 -1.99 -10.62
N LEU A 193 -25.04 -1.60 -9.46
CA LEU A 193 -24.60 -0.23 -9.16
C LEU A 193 -23.28 0.13 -9.87
N PRO A 194 -23.06 1.42 -10.19
CA PRO A 194 -21.78 1.87 -10.75
C PRO A 194 -20.62 1.67 -9.76
N ARG A 195 -19.43 1.35 -10.28
CA ARG A 195 -18.25 1.04 -9.48
C ARG A 195 -17.59 2.36 -9.15
N LYS A 196 -17.38 2.62 -7.87
CA LYS A 196 -16.70 3.81 -7.36
C LYS A 196 -15.20 3.55 -7.36
N ILE A 197 -14.44 4.53 -7.85
CA ILE A 197 -12.98 4.53 -7.71
C ILE A 197 -12.61 4.99 -6.30
N GLY A 198 -11.59 4.39 -5.70
CA GLY A 198 -11.12 4.76 -4.38
C GLY A 198 -9.82 4.03 -4.02
N SER A 199 -9.29 4.32 -2.84
CA SER A 199 -8.16 3.59 -2.29
C SER A 199 -8.68 2.37 -1.53
N LEU A 200 -8.01 1.23 -1.71
CA LEU A 200 -8.19 0.04 -0.91
C LEU A 200 -6.87 -0.25 -0.20
N GLN A 201 -6.91 -0.13 1.12
CA GLN A 201 -5.81 -0.44 2.03
C GLN A 201 -6.06 -1.78 2.71
N LEU A 202 -5.06 -2.65 2.79
CA LEU A 202 -5.18 -3.91 3.54
C LEU A 202 -5.37 -3.63 5.03
N PHE A 203 -6.22 -4.42 5.66
CA PHE A 203 -6.49 -4.30 7.10
C PHE A 203 -5.38 -5.00 7.89
N VAL A 204 -4.91 -4.38 8.97
CA VAL A 204 -3.89 -4.95 9.87
C VAL A 204 -4.51 -5.33 11.21
N HIS A 205 -4.32 -6.58 11.63
CA HIS A 205 -4.90 -7.13 12.87
C HIS A 205 -3.95 -7.00 14.06
N GLY A 206 -4.50 -6.79 15.25
CA GLY A 206 -3.72 -6.71 16.51
C GLY A 206 -3.07 -5.36 16.79
N TYR A 207 -3.29 -4.36 15.94
CA TYR A 207 -2.78 -3.00 16.11
C TYR A 207 -3.73 -2.13 16.96
N GLN A 208 -3.15 -1.16 17.68
CA GLN A 208 -3.88 -0.10 18.42
C GLN A 208 -3.26 1.26 18.11
N ASP A 209 -4.03 2.34 18.31
CA ASP A 209 -3.57 3.73 18.15
C ASP A 209 -2.25 3.95 18.90
N ALA A 210 -1.26 4.57 18.24
CA ALA A 210 0.05 4.75 18.84
C ALA A 210 -0.01 5.56 20.15
N GLU A 211 -0.92 6.52 20.25
CA GLU A 211 -1.18 7.26 21.50
C GLU A 211 -1.45 6.33 22.70
N ILE A 212 -2.14 5.21 22.49
CA ILE A 212 -2.45 4.25 23.56
C ILE A 212 -1.17 3.54 24.03
N TRP A 213 -0.34 3.10 23.09
CA TRP A 213 0.90 2.39 23.39
C TRP A 213 1.97 3.30 23.98
N LEU A 214 2.13 4.51 23.46
CA LEU A 214 3.09 5.49 23.98
C LEU A 214 2.80 5.80 25.46
N LYS A 215 1.52 5.99 25.83
CA LYS A 215 1.12 6.16 27.24
C LYS A 215 1.46 4.94 28.11
N LYS A 216 1.34 3.72 27.56
CA LYS A 216 1.74 2.49 28.28
C LYS A 216 3.26 2.45 28.47
N PHE A 217 4.04 2.81 27.46
CA PHE A 217 5.50 2.80 27.53
C PHE A 217 6.06 3.82 28.53
N ASP A 218 5.37 4.95 28.75
CA ASP A 218 5.72 5.89 29.82
C ASP A 218 5.59 5.26 31.22
N THR A 219 4.64 4.33 31.40
CA THR A 219 4.42 3.64 32.68
C THR A 219 5.22 2.34 32.84
N THR A 220 5.37 1.59 31.74
CA THR A 220 6.08 0.31 31.67
C THR A 220 7.03 0.38 30.48
N PRO A 221 8.27 0.83 30.71
CA PRO A 221 9.24 0.98 29.64
C PRO A 221 9.50 -0.33 28.89
N LEU A 222 9.72 -0.22 27.59
CA LEU A 222 10.14 -1.33 26.74
C LEU A 222 11.51 -1.84 27.18
N SER A 223 11.78 -3.13 26.91
CA SER A 223 13.15 -3.65 27.02
C SER A 223 14.07 -2.89 26.07
N GLU A 224 15.35 -2.72 26.40
CA GLU A 224 16.31 -1.95 25.60
C GLU A 224 16.30 -2.35 24.11
N HIS A 225 16.35 -3.65 23.84
CA HIS A 225 16.30 -4.20 22.49
C HIS A 225 14.97 -3.92 21.75
N THR A 226 13.84 -3.98 22.46
CA THR A 226 12.54 -3.64 21.86
C THR A 226 12.41 -2.15 21.61
N ALA A 227 12.97 -1.32 22.50
CA ALA A 227 12.99 0.14 22.35
C ALA A 227 13.84 0.57 21.15
N GLU A 228 15.00 -0.06 20.95
CA GLU A 228 15.86 0.14 19.78
C GLU A 228 15.11 -0.23 18.49
N HIS A 229 14.47 -1.40 18.42
CA HIS A 229 13.70 -1.78 17.24
C HIS A 229 12.51 -0.84 16.98
N PHE A 230 11.83 -0.40 18.04
CA PHE A 230 10.78 0.61 17.95
C PHE A 230 11.30 1.93 17.39
N GLN A 231 12.49 2.36 17.80
CA GLN A 231 13.15 3.56 17.27
C GLN A 231 13.41 3.44 15.76
N HIS A 232 13.89 2.29 15.27
CA HIS A 232 14.10 2.08 13.83
C HIS A 232 12.78 2.13 13.03
N LEU A 233 11.70 1.55 13.57
CA LEU A 233 10.37 1.67 12.96
C LEU A 233 9.84 3.11 12.98
N PHE A 234 10.11 3.85 14.05
CA PHE A 234 9.75 5.25 14.18
C PHE A 234 10.48 6.13 13.15
N GLU A 235 11.77 5.88 12.92
CA GLU A 235 12.55 6.58 11.89
C GLU A 235 11.99 6.34 10.48
N ARG A 236 11.53 5.12 10.18
CA ARG A 236 10.84 4.82 8.91
C ARG A 236 9.56 5.64 8.76
N LEU A 237 8.78 5.82 9.83
CA LEU A 237 7.58 6.67 9.85
C LEU A 237 7.93 8.14 9.58
N VAL A 238 8.98 8.64 10.24
CA VAL A 238 9.49 10.00 10.06
C VAL A 238 9.86 10.25 8.59
N VAL A 239 10.67 9.35 8.00
CA VAL A 239 11.10 9.47 6.61
C VAL A 239 9.91 9.48 5.66
N LEU A 240 8.98 8.53 5.81
CA LEU A 240 7.79 8.45 4.98
C LEU A 240 7.03 9.77 5.01
N ASP A 241 6.63 10.21 6.22
CA ASP A 241 5.82 11.40 6.41
C ASP A 241 6.50 12.66 5.90
N TYR A 242 7.82 12.74 6.07
CA TYR A 242 8.59 13.91 5.65
C TYR A 242 8.70 13.98 4.12
N ILE A 243 9.03 12.87 3.45
CA ILE A 243 9.14 12.79 1.98
C ILE A 243 7.80 13.13 1.33
N ILE A 244 6.70 12.53 1.77
CA ILE A 244 5.38 12.79 1.19
C ILE A 244 4.78 14.13 1.67
N ARG A 245 5.45 14.82 2.60
CA ARG A 245 4.96 15.97 3.37
C ARG A 245 3.52 15.73 3.85
N ASN A 246 3.36 14.72 4.69
CA ASN A 246 2.08 14.44 5.32
C ASN A 246 1.66 15.64 6.18
N THR A 247 0.42 16.07 6.00
CA THR A 247 -0.11 17.26 6.67
C THR A 247 -1.04 16.89 7.84
N ASP A 248 -1.39 15.61 8.03
CA ASP A 248 -2.37 15.15 9.02
C ASP A 248 -1.88 13.97 9.88
N ARG A 249 -0.57 13.88 10.16
CA ARG A 249 -0.07 12.86 11.08
C ARG A 249 -0.25 13.27 12.53
N GLY A 250 -1.37 12.85 13.13
CA GLY A 250 -1.59 12.76 14.58
C GLY A 250 -1.11 11.42 15.15
N ASN A 251 -1.01 11.30 16.48
CA ASN A 251 -0.63 10.03 17.15
C ASN A 251 -1.75 8.98 17.17
N ASP A 252 -2.94 9.36 16.72
CA ASP A 252 -4.09 8.51 16.42
C ASP A 252 -4.09 7.99 14.96
N ASN A 253 -3.24 8.57 14.09
CA ASN A 253 -3.16 8.23 12.67
C ASN A 253 -1.99 7.30 12.32
N TRP A 254 -1.35 6.68 13.32
CA TRP A 254 -0.45 5.55 13.11
C TRP A 254 -0.65 4.57 14.26
N LEU A 255 -0.43 3.29 13.98
CA LEU A 255 -0.75 2.22 14.90
C LEU A 255 0.51 1.50 15.36
N ILE A 256 0.46 0.95 16.56
CA ILE A 256 1.47 0.05 17.11
C ILE A 256 0.82 -1.29 17.41
N LYS A 257 1.48 -2.37 17.00
CA LYS A 257 1.24 -3.72 17.49
C LYS A 257 2.41 -4.09 18.38
N TYR A 258 2.16 -4.49 19.62
CA TYR A 258 3.18 -4.96 20.54
C TYR A 258 2.68 -6.18 21.30
N GLU A 259 3.40 -7.28 21.17
CA GLU A 259 3.21 -8.50 21.96
C GLU A 259 4.43 -8.65 22.89
N PRO A 260 4.24 -8.57 24.22
CA PRO A 260 5.34 -8.71 25.16
C PRO A 260 5.82 -10.17 25.14
N ALA A 261 7.14 -10.36 25.10
CA ALA A 261 7.73 -11.68 25.19
C ALA A 261 7.21 -12.40 26.44
N PRO A 262 6.87 -13.71 26.36
CA PRO A 262 6.49 -14.47 27.54
C PRO A 262 7.61 -14.38 28.59
N PRO A 263 7.28 -14.34 29.89
CA PRO A 263 8.28 -14.25 30.94
C PRO A 263 9.28 -15.40 30.77
N LYS A 264 10.57 -15.08 30.86
CA LYS A 264 11.67 -16.05 30.74
C LYS A 264 11.41 -17.22 31.69
N THR A 265 11.06 -18.39 31.18
CA THR A 265 11.17 -19.64 31.93
C THR A 265 12.66 -19.87 32.14
N VAL A 266 13.17 -19.52 33.31
CA VAL A 266 14.53 -19.87 33.72
C VAL A 266 14.52 -21.40 33.88
N VAL A 267 14.94 -22.12 32.84
CA VAL A 267 15.26 -23.54 32.97
C VAL A 267 16.51 -23.60 33.84
N THR A 268 16.35 -24.05 35.08
CA THR A 268 17.48 -24.20 35.99
C THR A 268 18.33 -25.38 35.52
N THR A 269 19.65 -25.33 35.75
CA THR A 269 20.61 -26.38 35.36
C THR A 269 20.28 -27.78 35.90
N LYS A 270 19.38 -27.90 36.87
CA LYS A 270 18.84 -29.18 37.34
C LYS A 270 17.93 -29.86 36.30
N ASP A 271 17.16 -29.10 35.53
CA ASP A 271 16.22 -29.63 34.54
C ASP A 271 16.95 -30.21 33.32
N HIS A 272 18.13 -29.68 32.95
CA HIS A 272 18.96 -30.25 31.89
C HIS A 272 19.45 -31.66 32.22
N SER A 273 19.85 -31.92 33.47
CA SER A 273 20.32 -33.26 33.87
C SER A 273 19.20 -34.31 33.83
N VAL A 274 17.96 -33.90 34.08
CA VAL A 274 16.76 -34.76 34.03
C VAL A 274 16.37 -35.06 32.58
N ILE A 275 16.37 -34.05 31.71
CA ILE A 275 16.04 -34.20 30.29
C ILE A 275 17.08 -35.09 29.57
N ILE A 276 18.37 -34.96 29.88
CA ILE A 276 19.44 -35.83 29.35
C ILE A 276 19.28 -37.28 29.83
N GLY A 277 18.81 -37.48 31.08
CA GLY A 277 18.57 -38.81 31.63
C GLY A 277 17.40 -39.54 30.96
N GLU A 278 16.34 -38.82 30.58
CA GLU A 278 15.16 -39.41 29.91
C GLU A 278 15.38 -39.66 28.41
N THR A 279 16.11 -38.78 27.71
CA THR A 279 16.40 -38.95 26.28
C THR A 279 17.32 -40.14 26.01
N ASN A 280 18.31 -40.37 26.88
CA ASN A 280 19.19 -41.54 26.78
C ASN A 280 18.46 -42.87 27.01
N LYS A 281 17.44 -42.89 27.89
CA LYS A 281 16.58 -44.07 28.08
C LYS A 281 15.74 -44.37 26.84
N LEU A 282 15.16 -43.33 26.22
CA LEU A 282 14.40 -43.46 24.98
C LEU A 282 15.27 -43.95 23.80
N PHE A 283 16.50 -43.46 23.70
CA PHE A 283 17.44 -43.87 22.64
C PHE A 283 17.85 -45.35 22.77
N SER A 284 18.04 -45.84 23.99
CA SER A 284 18.35 -47.26 24.25
C SER A 284 17.19 -48.21 23.88
N ALA A 285 15.94 -47.74 23.99
CA ALA A 285 14.75 -48.53 23.62
C ALA A 285 14.55 -48.64 22.10
N LEU A 286 14.96 -47.62 21.33
CA LEU A 286 14.83 -47.62 19.86
C LEU A 286 15.83 -48.55 19.15
N HIS A 287 17.00 -48.81 19.74
CA HIS A 287 18.03 -49.68 19.15
C HIS A 287 17.69 -51.19 19.19
N HIS A 288 16.57 -51.59 19.82
CA HIS A 288 16.12 -52.99 19.92
C HIS A 288 15.07 -53.40 18.87
N ILE A 289 14.73 -52.55 17.90
CA ILE A 289 13.76 -52.90 16.85
C ILE A 289 14.50 -53.60 15.69
N PRO A 290 14.20 -54.87 15.36
CA PRO A 290 14.87 -55.58 14.28
C PRO A 290 14.44 -55.00 12.91
N MET A 291 15.42 -54.73 12.06
CA MET A 291 15.23 -54.25 10.68
C MET A 291 14.51 -55.31 9.84
N ILE A 292 13.30 -54.99 9.36
CA ILE A 292 12.59 -55.79 8.36
C ILE A 292 13.18 -55.46 6.99
N SER A 293 14.06 -56.32 6.49
CA SER A 293 14.43 -56.38 5.08
C SER A 293 13.46 -57.32 4.34
N ASN A 294 13.02 -56.88 3.16
CA ASN A 294 12.23 -57.59 2.13
C ASN A 294 10.74 -57.18 2.04
N LEU A 295 10.47 -56.27 1.09
CA LEU A 295 9.22 -56.22 0.33
C LEU A 295 9.53 -55.62 -1.06
N GLU A 296 9.54 -56.48 -2.08
CA GLU A 296 9.45 -56.12 -3.48
C GLU A 296 7.99 -55.79 -3.81
N GLN A 297 7.64 -54.54 -4.11
CA GLN A 297 6.58 -54.04 -5.03
C GLN A 297 6.56 -52.49 -5.03
N PRO A 298 6.19 -51.81 -6.14
CA PRO A 298 6.34 -50.36 -6.26
C PRO A 298 5.14 -49.65 -5.62
N ALA A 299 5.30 -49.13 -4.41
CA ALA A 299 4.31 -48.31 -3.73
C ALA A 299 4.80 -46.86 -3.61
N THR A 300 4.25 -45.97 -4.43
CA THR A 300 4.41 -44.50 -4.37
C THR A 300 3.73 -43.85 -3.16
N ASN A 301 3.65 -44.52 -2.01
CA ASN A 301 2.94 -43.97 -0.84
C ASN A 301 3.53 -44.33 0.53
N ILE A 302 4.86 -44.45 0.63
CA ILE A 302 5.57 -44.71 1.92
C ILE A 302 6.48 -43.53 2.33
N TYR A 303 6.55 -42.47 1.55
CA TYR A 303 7.37 -41.29 1.85
C TYR A 303 6.87 -40.33 2.97
N PRO A 304 5.60 -40.32 3.44
CA PRO A 304 5.23 -39.41 4.53
C PRO A 304 5.45 -39.97 5.94
N TYR A 305 5.65 -41.29 6.12
CA TYR A 305 5.78 -41.89 7.45
C TYR A 305 7.24 -41.98 7.93
N TYR A 306 8.19 -42.27 7.04
CA TYR A 306 9.63 -42.30 7.38
C TYR A 306 10.22 -40.91 7.69
N GLN A 307 9.65 -39.84 7.13
CA GLN A 307 10.03 -38.46 7.48
C GLN A 307 9.52 -38.01 8.86
N CYS A 308 8.47 -38.67 9.38
CA CYS A 308 7.88 -38.30 10.67
C CYS A 308 8.70 -38.83 11.86
N MET A 309 9.37 -39.98 11.72
CA MET A 309 10.11 -40.59 12.84
C MET A 309 11.64 -40.44 12.80
N VAL A 310 12.26 -40.13 11.65
CA VAL A 310 13.74 -40.04 11.55
C VAL A 310 14.26 -38.59 11.53
N LYS A 311 13.44 -37.59 11.15
CA LYS A 311 13.79 -36.16 11.28
C LYS A 311 14.04 -35.70 12.72
N PRO A 312 13.33 -36.17 13.76
CA PRO A 312 13.61 -35.75 15.13
C PRO A 312 15.01 -36.11 15.61
N ILE A 313 15.60 -37.20 15.09
CA ILE A 313 16.85 -37.77 15.62
C ILE A 313 18.08 -37.04 15.07
N CYS A 314 18.09 -36.65 13.79
CA CYS A 314 19.20 -35.86 13.22
C CYS A 314 19.22 -34.41 13.73
N CYS A 315 18.06 -33.85 14.07
CA CYS A 315 17.96 -32.50 14.66
C CYS A 315 18.53 -32.43 16.08
N ILE A 316 18.59 -33.56 16.79
CA ILE A 316 19.16 -33.61 18.15
C ILE A 316 20.69 -33.50 18.10
N HIS A 317 21.37 -34.10 17.12
CA HIS A 317 22.84 -33.93 16.97
C HIS A 317 23.25 -32.49 16.65
N ALA A 318 22.45 -31.76 15.87
CA ALA A 318 22.74 -30.37 15.49
C ALA A 318 22.51 -29.34 16.61
N LEU A 319 21.92 -29.75 17.74
CA LEU A 319 21.73 -28.91 18.93
C LEU A 319 22.89 -29.00 19.92
N PHE A 320 23.91 -29.85 19.68
CA PHE A 320 24.97 -30.13 20.64
C PHE A 320 26.34 -29.51 20.35
N ASP A 321 26.47 -28.67 19.31
CA ASP A 321 27.68 -27.88 19.03
C ASP A 321 27.50 -26.37 19.34
N VAL A 322 26.67 -26.04 20.34
CA VAL A 322 26.42 -24.65 20.72
C VAL A 322 27.21 -24.29 21.97
N ASP A 323 28.22 -23.43 21.81
CA ASP A 323 28.98 -22.79 22.90
C ASP A 323 28.04 -22.23 24.00
N PRO A 324 28.43 -22.25 25.28
CA PRO A 324 27.56 -21.95 26.41
C PRO A 324 27.18 -20.46 26.59
N GLU A 325 27.26 -19.64 25.53
CA GLU A 325 26.98 -18.20 25.59
C GLU A 325 26.07 -17.69 24.45
N VAL A 326 25.20 -18.53 23.89
CA VAL A 326 24.15 -18.03 22.98
C VAL A 326 22.99 -17.46 23.78
N VAL A 327 23.07 -16.17 24.10
CA VAL A 327 21.92 -15.39 24.58
C VAL A 327 20.90 -15.33 23.45
N VAL A 328 19.92 -16.22 23.47
CA VAL A 328 18.76 -16.16 22.57
C VAL A 328 17.99 -14.88 22.90
N LYS A 329 18.20 -13.83 22.09
CA LYS A 329 17.42 -12.59 22.21
C LYS A 329 15.93 -12.95 22.07
N PRO A 330 15.05 -12.46 22.96
CA PRO A 330 13.63 -12.75 22.85
C PRO A 330 13.11 -12.25 21.48
N PRO A 331 12.13 -12.95 20.88
CA PRO A 331 11.54 -12.52 19.62
C PRO A 331 10.99 -11.10 19.78
N ILE A 332 11.36 -10.21 18.85
CA ILE A 332 10.87 -8.83 18.83
C ILE A 332 9.51 -8.86 18.13
N GLU A 333 8.46 -8.51 18.87
CA GLU A 333 7.10 -8.46 18.33
C GLU A 333 6.51 -7.04 18.49
N ILE A 334 7.28 -6.01 18.11
CA ILE A 334 6.78 -4.64 17.98
C ILE A 334 6.77 -4.20 16.51
N TYR A 335 5.67 -3.60 16.07
CA TYR A 335 5.45 -3.17 14.69
C TYR A 335 4.72 -1.83 14.63
N ILE A 336 5.01 -1.01 13.62
CA ILE A 336 4.29 0.23 13.30
C ILE A 336 3.50 0.05 12.01
N ALA A 337 2.27 0.59 11.97
CA ALA A 337 1.50 0.73 10.74
C ALA A 337 1.11 2.21 10.50
N ALA A 338 1.57 2.79 9.39
CA ALA A 338 1.24 4.15 8.96
C ALA A 338 -0.05 4.15 8.13
N ILE A 339 -1.17 4.51 8.76
CA ILE A 339 -2.51 4.53 8.16
C ILE A 339 -2.98 5.96 7.84
N ASP A 340 -4.11 6.11 7.15
CA ASP A 340 -4.73 7.42 6.88
C ASP A 340 -3.79 8.47 6.24
N ASN A 341 -3.19 8.10 5.10
CA ASN A 341 -2.23 8.92 4.37
C ASN A 341 -2.91 9.83 3.32
N GLY A 342 -4.22 10.07 3.45
CA GLY A 342 -5.02 10.78 2.45
C GLY A 342 -4.77 12.29 2.33
N LEU A 343 -4.00 12.90 3.25
CA LEU A 343 -3.72 14.34 3.28
C LEU A 343 -2.21 14.61 3.17
N ALA A 344 -1.56 14.03 2.15
CA ALA A 344 -0.16 14.24 1.80
C ALA A 344 -0.01 14.74 0.34
N PHE A 345 1.24 14.82 -0.15
CA PHE A 345 1.61 15.32 -1.47
C PHE A 345 1.09 16.73 -1.78
N PRO A 346 1.42 17.74 -0.96
CA PRO A 346 1.04 19.11 -1.24
C PRO A 346 1.78 19.68 -2.46
N PHE A 347 1.11 20.55 -3.21
CA PHE A 347 1.70 21.24 -4.37
C PHE A 347 2.50 22.50 -3.98
N LYS A 348 2.45 22.91 -2.71
CA LYS A 348 3.29 23.95 -2.12
C LYS A 348 3.47 23.66 -0.63
N HIS A 349 4.53 24.17 0.00
CA HIS A 349 4.60 24.13 1.46
C HIS A 349 3.42 24.89 2.08
N PRO A 350 2.91 24.47 3.25
CA PRO A 350 1.88 25.22 3.96
C PRO A 350 2.32 26.65 4.26
N ASP A 351 1.37 27.58 4.22
CA ASP A 351 1.63 28.97 4.61
C ASP A 351 1.85 29.05 6.13
N GLU A 352 2.68 29.99 6.63
CA GLU A 352 3.11 30.05 8.04
C GLU A 352 1.96 30.10 9.06
N TRP A 353 0.85 30.76 8.72
CA TRP A 353 -0.34 30.84 9.57
C TRP A 353 -1.08 29.50 9.72
N ARG A 354 -0.67 28.46 8.98
CA ARG A 354 -1.27 27.12 9.00
C ARG A 354 -0.22 26.03 8.73
N ALA A 355 0.68 25.85 9.70
CA ALA A 355 1.90 25.06 9.53
C ALA A 355 1.75 23.53 9.37
N TYR A 356 0.59 22.94 9.73
CA TYR A 356 0.34 21.49 9.71
C TYR A 356 1.53 20.65 10.23
N PRO A 357 1.78 20.70 11.54
CA PRO A 357 2.95 20.09 12.15
C PRO A 357 2.84 18.55 12.19
N TYR A 358 3.99 17.89 12.26
CA TYR A 358 4.08 16.46 12.52
C TYR A 358 3.95 16.20 14.02
N HIS A 359 2.90 15.49 14.47
CA HIS A 359 2.66 15.32 15.90
C HIS A 359 3.70 14.44 16.59
N TRP A 360 4.33 13.54 15.84
CA TRP A 360 5.44 12.75 16.35
C TRP A 360 6.69 13.58 16.68
N ALA A 361 6.82 14.82 16.20
CA ALA A 361 8.01 15.65 16.47
C ALA A 361 8.13 16.07 17.94
N TRP A 362 7.03 16.00 18.70
CA TRP A 362 7.01 16.26 20.15
C TRP A 362 7.33 15.03 21.01
N LEU A 363 7.44 13.85 20.40
CA LEU A 363 7.76 12.62 21.12
C LEU A 363 9.24 12.58 21.51
N PRO A 364 9.61 11.92 22.62
CA PRO A 364 11.01 11.77 23.01
C PRO A 364 11.85 11.07 21.93
N GLN A 365 11.24 10.13 21.18
CA GLN A 365 11.87 9.43 20.05
C GLN A 365 12.35 10.38 18.95
N ALA A 366 11.71 11.55 18.78
CA ALA A 366 12.12 12.54 17.78
C ALA A 366 13.40 13.31 18.16
N LYS A 367 13.88 13.16 19.40
CA LYS A 367 15.13 13.75 19.89
C LYS A 367 16.33 12.82 19.77
N VAL A 368 16.11 11.58 19.32
CA VAL A 368 17.17 10.59 19.07
C VAL A 368 17.72 10.81 17.66
N PRO A 369 19.05 10.87 17.45
CA PRO A 369 19.66 10.97 16.12
C PRO A 369 19.24 9.80 15.23
N PHE A 370 19.14 10.02 13.91
CA PHE A 370 18.88 8.93 12.98
C PHE A 370 19.93 7.82 13.10
N SER A 371 19.48 6.58 13.26
CA SER A 371 20.32 5.39 13.36
C SER A 371 21.18 5.15 12.11
N LYS A 372 22.25 4.36 12.26
CA LYS A 372 23.02 3.89 11.10
C LYS A 372 22.20 2.96 10.21
N GLU A 373 21.26 2.20 10.78
CA GLU A 373 20.35 1.34 10.00
C GLU A 373 19.59 2.14 8.94
N ILE A 374 18.94 3.25 9.33
CA ILE A 374 18.14 4.03 8.39
C ILE A 374 19.02 4.83 7.41
N GLN A 375 20.20 5.28 7.85
CA GLN A 375 21.18 5.94 6.98
C GLN A 375 21.65 5.01 5.86
N ASP A 376 22.12 3.82 6.20
CA ASP A 376 22.66 2.85 5.25
C ASP A 376 21.57 2.35 4.28
N HIS A 377 20.34 2.19 4.78
CA HIS A 377 19.19 1.76 3.98
C HIS A 377 18.75 2.79 2.93
N LEU A 378 18.82 4.09 3.25
CA LEU A 378 18.19 5.13 2.43
C LEU A 378 19.15 6.03 1.67
N LEU A 379 20.36 6.30 2.16
CA LEU A 379 21.27 7.26 1.54
C LEU A 379 21.62 6.87 0.10
N SER A 380 21.91 5.59 -0.13
CA SER A 380 22.22 5.05 -1.47
C SER A 380 21.07 5.25 -2.47
N LYS A 381 19.81 5.16 -2.02
CA LYS A 381 18.62 5.33 -2.84
C LYS A 381 18.30 6.81 -3.08
N LEU A 382 18.28 7.63 -2.02
CA LEU A 382 17.83 9.01 -2.08
C LEU A 382 18.85 9.97 -2.72
N GLN A 383 20.14 9.64 -2.70
CA GLN A 383 21.18 10.41 -3.40
C GLN A 383 21.23 10.12 -4.89
N ASP A 384 20.78 8.94 -5.33
CA ASP A 384 20.76 8.58 -6.74
C ASP A 384 19.67 9.37 -7.49
N PRO A 385 20.05 10.25 -8.44
CA PRO A 385 19.07 10.99 -9.23
C PRO A 385 18.19 10.08 -10.08
N ALA A 386 18.69 8.90 -10.51
CA ALA A 386 17.92 7.96 -11.30
C ALA A 386 16.78 7.35 -10.47
N PHE A 387 17.06 6.91 -9.24
CA PHE A 387 16.04 6.45 -8.29
C PHE A 387 14.95 7.49 -8.05
N VAL A 388 15.33 8.74 -7.75
CA VAL A 388 14.35 9.83 -7.50
C VAL A 388 13.51 10.13 -8.73
N ARG A 389 14.09 10.10 -9.92
CA ARG A 389 13.37 10.24 -11.19
C ARG A 389 12.37 9.10 -11.39
N GLU A 390 12.78 7.86 -11.18
CA GLU A 390 11.91 6.69 -11.30
C GLU A 390 10.76 6.72 -10.29
N LEU A 391 11.01 7.17 -9.05
CA LEU A 391 9.96 7.40 -8.05
C LEU A 391 8.93 8.44 -8.54
N CYS A 392 9.41 9.54 -9.12
CA CYS A 392 8.56 10.57 -9.70
C CYS A 392 7.81 10.06 -10.95
N GLU A 393 8.34 9.11 -11.70
CA GLU A 393 7.64 8.52 -12.85
C GLU A 393 6.53 7.56 -12.42
N ASP A 394 6.78 6.74 -11.39
CA ASP A 394 5.80 5.84 -10.80
C ASP A 394 4.62 6.59 -10.17
N LEU A 395 4.91 7.65 -9.40
CA LEU A 395 3.88 8.53 -8.84
C LEU A 395 3.08 9.23 -9.95
N ARG A 396 3.73 9.55 -11.08
CA ARG A 396 3.05 10.18 -12.23
C ARG A 396 2.09 9.20 -12.87
N ALA A 397 2.51 7.95 -13.05
CA ALA A 397 1.65 6.89 -13.59
C ALA A 397 0.42 6.68 -12.70
N LEU A 398 0.60 6.70 -11.38
CA LEU A 398 -0.49 6.63 -10.40
C LEU A 398 -1.42 7.85 -10.48
N PHE A 399 -0.88 9.08 -10.42
CA PHE A 399 -1.71 10.29 -10.33
C PHE A 399 -2.45 10.59 -11.64
N LYS A 400 -1.93 10.15 -12.79
CA LYS A 400 -2.60 10.20 -14.10
C LYS A 400 -3.89 9.35 -14.18
N ILE A 401 -4.14 8.47 -13.22
CA ILE A 401 -5.42 7.73 -13.15
C ILE A 401 -6.59 8.69 -12.93
N ASP A 402 -6.35 9.81 -12.25
CA ASP A 402 -7.38 10.81 -12.01
C ASP A 402 -7.71 11.59 -13.29
N LYS A 403 -9.01 11.73 -13.56
CA LYS A 403 -9.50 12.50 -14.72
C LYS A 403 -9.14 13.99 -14.63
N ASP A 404 -8.97 14.52 -13.42
CA ASP A 404 -8.70 15.93 -13.15
C ASP A 404 -7.18 16.18 -13.03
N PHE A 405 -6.35 15.22 -13.46
CA PHE A 405 -4.89 15.31 -13.40
C PHE A 405 -4.34 16.48 -14.23
N SER A 406 -3.46 17.26 -13.62
CA SER A 406 -2.78 18.40 -14.24
C SER A 406 -1.27 18.23 -14.13
N ASN A 407 -0.59 18.17 -15.29
CA ASN A 407 0.88 18.10 -15.33
C ASN A 407 1.53 19.25 -14.55
N HIS A 408 1.00 20.46 -14.66
CA HIS A 408 1.55 21.64 -13.97
C HIS A 408 1.49 21.48 -12.45
N THR A 409 0.35 21.03 -11.92
CA THR A 409 0.17 20.85 -10.47
C THR A 409 1.01 19.67 -9.97
N TYR A 410 1.12 18.61 -10.79
CA TYR A 410 1.98 17.47 -10.51
C TYR A 410 3.45 17.86 -10.36
N GLU A 411 3.99 18.67 -11.29
CA GLU A 411 5.38 19.12 -11.19
C GLU A 411 5.64 19.94 -9.93
N LYS A 412 4.65 20.71 -9.48
CA LYS A 412 4.72 21.43 -8.21
C LYS A 412 4.75 20.49 -7.00
N GLN A 413 3.91 19.44 -6.98
CA GLN A 413 3.98 18.39 -5.95
C GLN A 413 5.36 17.74 -5.90
N MET A 414 5.92 17.38 -7.07
CA MET A 414 7.24 16.77 -7.14
C MET A 414 8.36 17.75 -6.78
N SER A 415 8.18 19.04 -7.03
CA SER A 415 9.12 20.09 -6.60
C SER A 415 9.21 20.17 -5.07
N VAL A 416 8.06 20.08 -4.37
CA VAL A 416 8.02 19.96 -2.92
C VAL A 416 8.69 18.67 -2.46
N MET A 417 8.31 17.52 -3.02
CA MET A 417 8.85 16.21 -2.64
C MET A 417 10.38 16.14 -2.82
N ARG A 418 10.92 16.65 -3.92
CA ARG A 418 12.39 16.72 -4.13
C ARG A 418 13.08 17.60 -3.10
N GLY A 419 12.47 18.71 -2.70
CA GLY A 419 12.97 19.53 -1.61
C GLY A 419 12.97 18.80 -0.26
N GLN A 420 11.92 18.01 0.02
CA GLN A 420 11.89 17.16 1.21
C GLN A 420 12.97 16.08 1.18
N ILE A 421 13.15 15.40 0.05
CA ILE A 421 14.19 14.39 -0.14
C ILE A 421 15.58 15.00 0.13
N ALA A 422 15.86 16.21 -0.40
CA ALA A 422 17.13 16.89 -0.15
C ALA A 422 17.39 17.16 1.34
N ASN A 423 16.37 17.63 2.08
CA ASN A 423 16.49 17.83 3.53
C ASN A 423 16.68 16.50 4.28
N VAL A 424 16.02 15.41 3.88
CA VAL A 424 16.24 14.09 4.47
C VAL A 424 17.66 13.61 4.25
N VAL A 425 18.19 13.74 3.03
CA VAL A 425 19.58 13.35 2.72
C VAL A 425 20.57 14.12 3.59
N GLU A 426 20.43 15.45 3.69
CA GLU A 426 21.30 16.27 4.53
C GLU A 426 21.17 15.89 6.02
N ALA A 427 19.95 15.65 6.52
CA ALA A 427 19.75 15.24 7.91
C ALA A 427 20.34 13.87 8.24
N LEU A 428 20.25 12.91 7.30
CA LEU A 428 20.87 11.60 7.45
C LEU A 428 22.41 11.68 7.42
N GLN A 429 22.98 12.53 6.55
CA GLN A 429 24.44 12.73 6.47
C GLN A 429 25.03 13.41 7.71
N GLU A 430 24.31 14.38 8.28
CA GLU A 430 24.76 15.16 9.44
C GLU A 430 24.31 14.55 10.78
N GLU A 431 23.79 13.31 10.78
CA GLU A 431 23.32 12.60 11.97
C GLU A 431 22.33 13.44 12.80
N LYS A 432 21.47 14.20 12.12
CA LYS A 432 20.43 15.02 12.76
C LYS A 432 19.36 14.13 13.39
N THR A 433 18.63 14.69 14.34
CA THR A 433 17.41 14.11 14.92
C THR A 433 16.19 14.39 14.03
N PRO A 434 15.11 13.61 14.11
CA PRO A 434 13.83 13.94 13.48
C PRO A 434 13.32 15.35 13.83
N LEU A 435 13.53 15.80 15.08
CA LEU A 435 13.17 17.15 15.52
C LEU A 435 13.99 18.23 14.81
N GLN A 436 15.29 18.00 14.60
CA GLN A 436 16.14 18.93 13.84
C GLN A 436 15.78 18.93 12.36
N LEU A 437 15.43 17.78 11.77
CA LEU A 437 14.96 17.68 10.39
C LEU A 437 13.72 18.57 10.14
N VAL A 438 12.72 18.56 11.04
CA VAL A 438 11.53 19.40 10.87
C VAL A 438 11.79 20.89 11.08
N GLN A 439 12.91 21.25 11.69
CA GLN A 439 13.36 22.64 11.88
C GLN A 439 14.17 23.16 10.70
N MET A 440 14.56 22.28 9.76
CA MET A 440 15.32 22.69 8.57
C MET A 440 14.50 23.64 7.69
N PRO A 441 15.14 24.62 7.04
CA PRO A 441 14.45 25.51 6.10
C PRO A 441 13.73 24.73 5.01
N VAL A 442 12.47 25.09 4.77
CA VAL A 442 11.68 24.46 3.70
C VAL A 442 12.20 24.91 2.34
N MET A 443 12.35 23.96 1.43
CA MET A 443 12.82 24.22 0.07
C MET A 443 11.99 23.48 -0.96
N THR A 444 12.01 23.97 -2.18
CA THR A 444 11.44 23.30 -3.36
C THR A 444 12.51 23.19 -4.44
N ILE A 445 12.51 22.10 -5.18
CA ILE A 445 13.48 21.85 -6.25
C ILE A 445 12.75 21.69 -7.58
N GLU A 446 12.85 22.72 -8.41
CA GLU A 446 12.23 22.75 -9.73
C GLU A 446 13.13 22.12 -10.79
N HIS A 447 12.51 21.38 -11.71
CA HIS A 447 13.17 20.83 -12.89
C HIS A 447 12.98 21.80 -14.06
N LYS A 448 14.06 22.38 -14.59
CA LYS A 448 13.97 23.20 -15.80
C LYS A 448 14.22 22.35 -17.04
N HIS A 449 13.20 22.15 -17.87
CA HIS A 449 13.42 21.66 -19.23
C HIS A 449 13.97 22.80 -20.10
N LYS A 450 15.28 22.78 -20.39
CA LYS A 450 15.82 23.59 -21.49
C LYS A 450 15.27 23.03 -22.81
N LYS A 451 14.48 23.82 -23.53
CA LYS A 451 14.26 23.60 -24.97
C LYS A 451 15.52 24.06 -25.70
N THR A 452 16.54 23.20 -25.80
CA THR A 452 17.65 23.48 -26.73
C THR A 452 17.22 23.15 -28.14
N SER A 453 16.97 24.18 -28.94
CA SER A 453 17.00 24.06 -30.39
C SER A 453 18.43 23.71 -30.81
N ARG A 454 18.59 22.47 -31.31
CA ARG A 454 19.80 21.83 -31.86
C ARG A 454 20.71 21.15 -30.82
N THR A 455 20.94 19.86 -31.08
CA THR A 455 21.74 18.83 -30.37
C THR A 455 21.12 18.18 -29.11
N PRO A 456 21.00 16.83 -29.06
CA PRO A 456 20.42 16.11 -27.93
C PRO A 456 21.49 15.80 -26.88
N SER A 457 21.82 16.77 -26.04
CA SER A 457 22.34 16.49 -24.70
C SER A 457 21.31 17.00 -23.70
N LEU A 458 20.60 16.07 -23.06
CA LEU A 458 19.70 16.37 -21.95
C LEU A 458 20.57 16.68 -20.72
N GLN A 459 20.97 17.94 -20.56
CA GLN A 459 21.48 18.42 -19.29
C GLN A 459 20.28 18.83 -18.42
N GLU A 460 20.00 18.03 -17.39
CA GLU A 460 18.99 18.33 -16.37
C GLU A 460 19.57 19.38 -15.41
N GLU A 461 18.90 20.52 -15.25
CA GLU A 461 19.32 21.60 -14.34
C GLU A 461 18.27 21.78 -13.24
N PHE A 462 18.68 21.53 -11.99
CA PHE A 462 17.84 21.66 -10.80
C PHE A 462 18.03 23.03 -10.15
N THR A 463 16.96 23.81 -9.99
CA THR A 463 17.01 25.09 -9.26
C THR A 463 16.44 24.90 -7.86
N ARG A 464 17.24 25.22 -6.83
CA ARG A 464 16.81 25.23 -5.43
C ARG A 464 16.18 26.58 -5.10
N HIS A 465 14.96 26.56 -4.58
CA HIS A 465 14.28 27.74 -4.05
C HIS A 465 14.03 27.55 -2.55
N PHE A 466 14.58 28.46 -1.75
CA PHE A 466 14.24 28.57 -0.34
C PHE A 466 13.04 29.51 -0.20
N ASN A 467 12.03 29.11 0.57
CA ASN A 467 10.96 30.04 0.93
C ASN A 467 11.53 31.05 1.93
N GLN A 468 11.99 32.20 1.43
CA GLN A 468 12.25 33.38 2.25
C GLN A 468 11.03 34.31 2.16
N THR A 469 9.98 33.97 2.89
CA THR A 469 8.96 34.96 3.22
C THR A 469 9.53 35.85 4.33
N ARG A 470 9.93 37.09 3.99
CA ARG A 470 10.15 38.12 5.02
C ARG A 470 8.83 38.31 5.76
N PRO A 471 8.83 38.51 7.10
CA PRO A 471 7.60 38.81 7.83
C PRO A 471 7.07 40.16 7.36
N THR A 472 6.13 40.14 6.42
CA THR A 472 5.26 41.27 6.15
C THR A 472 4.10 41.16 7.11
N PHE A 473 4.20 41.85 8.25
CA PHE A 473 3.17 42.71 8.83
C PHE A 473 3.72 43.26 10.15
N SER A 474 4.44 44.37 10.05
CA SER A 474 4.41 45.43 11.07
C SER A 474 3.26 46.33 10.68
N CYS A 475 2.18 46.33 11.45
CA CYS A 475 1.34 47.51 11.63
C CYS A 475 0.55 47.37 12.93
N CYS A 476 0.92 48.26 13.87
CA CYS A 476 0.28 48.76 15.09
C CYS A 476 -0.84 47.96 15.77
#